data_AF-A0A7C3V687-F1
#
_entry.id   AF-A0A7C3V687-F1
#
_cell.length_a   1.000
_cell.length_b   1.000
_cell.length_c   1.000
_cell.angle_alpha   90.00
_cell.angle_beta   90.00
_cell.angle_gamma   90.00
#
_symmetry.space_group_name_H-M   'P 1'
#
loop_
_entity.id
_entity.type
_entity.pdbx_description
1 polymer ?
#
loop_
_entity_poly.entity_id
_entity_poly.type
_entity_poly.pdbx_seq_one_letter_code
_entity_poly.pdbx_strand_id
1 'polypeptide(L)'
;MNSVGDTVLKQIELERRERERAKKGLERKNRFETLSGIEIKCFYKPEDIKNLNYEKDLGDPGHYPFTRGIYETMYRGRLWTIRMFSGFGSPRETNSRWKDLIAHGETGLSCAFDYPTLLGYDSDDPLARGEVGRCGVSVSCIKDMEELWNGIPIGRITVNYTINTPAIYILACHFALAEAQGYHLAEVSGTTQNDMLKEFIGQKSYRFPPEPHVNIVIDIIKFCVKNTPKWHPISVSGYHIREAGATPVQELAWTIANGITYIEKCLEAGLNVDDVAPIFSFFFACGDNFFEEIAKFRAARRIWAKIMRERFNAKKSSSLILRFHTQTAGHTLTYQYPELNIVRVAIQALAAVLGGTQSLHTNSFD
;
A
#
# COMPACT_ATOMS: atom_id res chain seq x y z
N MET A 1 -5.44 -26.51 37.62
CA MET A 1 -6.72 -26.01 37.07
C MET A 1 -7.28 -24.82 37.87
N ASN A 2 -6.46 -23.81 38.23
CA ASN A 2 -6.90 -22.62 38.98
C ASN A 2 -6.74 -21.28 38.22
N SER A 3 -6.23 -21.27 36.98
CA SER A 3 -5.88 -20.02 36.28
C SER A 3 -7.07 -19.24 35.70
N VAL A 4 -8.17 -19.90 35.36
CA VAL A 4 -9.33 -19.25 34.75
C VAL A 4 -10.13 -18.45 35.80
N GLY A 5 -10.34 -19.03 36.99
CA GLY A 5 -11.04 -18.34 38.08
C GLY A 5 -10.33 -17.06 38.53
N ASP A 6 -9.01 -17.13 38.70
CA ASP A 6 -8.20 -15.96 39.10
C ASP A 6 -8.20 -14.86 38.03
N THR A 7 -8.22 -15.24 36.75
CA THR A 7 -8.28 -14.27 35.63
C THR A 7 -9.64 -13.58 35.58
N VAL A 8 -10.72 -14.34 35.72
CA VAL A 8 -12.10 -13.80 35.73
C VAL A 8 -12.31 -12.87 36.92
N LEU A 9 -11.84 -13.25 38.12
CA LEU A 9 -11.94 -12.42 39.32
C LEU A 9 -11.18 -11.10 39.17
N LYS A 10 -9.96 -11.13 38.63
CA LYS A 10 -9.18 -9.91 38.34
C LYS A 10 -9.92 -8.97 37.36
N GLN A 11 -10.59 -9.53 36.36
CA GLN A 11 -11.32 -8.74 35.37
C GLN A 11 -12.57 -8.09 35.96
N ILE A 12 -13.31 -8.82 36.81
CA ILE A 12 -14.46 -8.29 37.56
C ILE A 12 -14.02 -7.16 38.50
N GLU A 13 -12.90 -7.34 39.21
CA GLU A 13 -12.38 -6.32 40.13
C GLU A 13 -11.90 -5.06 39.39
N LEU A 14 -11.24 -5.23 38.24
CA LEU A 14 -10.87 -4.13 37.36
C LEU A 14 -12.11 -3.34 36.90
N GLU A 15 -13.15 -4.04 36.44
CA GLU A 15 -14.39 -3.42 36.00
C GLU A 15 -15.08 -2.64 37.13
N ARG A 16 -15.13 -3.21 38.35
CA ARG A 16 -15.66 -2.51 39.55
C ARG A 16 -14.90 -1.22 39.82
N ARG A 17 -13.56 -1.25 39.76
CA ARG A 17 -12.71 -0.07 39.97
C ARG A 17 -12.94 0.99 38.90
N GLU A 18 -13.05 0.59 37.63
CA GLU A 18 -13.33 1.51 36.52
C GLU A 18 -14.71 2.16 36.67
N ARG A 19 -15.74 1.40 37.08
CA ARG A 19 -17.09 1.94 37.39
C ARG A 19 -17.07 2.97 38.52
N GLU A 20 -16.34 2.71 39.60
CA GLU A 20 -16.23 3.66 40.73
C GLU A 20 -15.46 4.94 40.35
N ARG A 21 -14.44 4.84 39.48
CA ARG A 21 -13.77 6.03 38.92
C ARG A 21 -14.72 6.83 38.05
N ALA A 22 -15.46 6.16 37.16
CA ALA A 22 -16.42 6.82 36.28
C ALA A 22 -17.52 7.58 37.06
N LYS A 23 -18.05 6.99 38.14
CA LYS A 23 -19.02 7.67 39.04
C LYS A 23 -18.46 8.95 39.66
N LYS A 24 -17.14 9.05 39.83
CA LYS A 24 -16.43 10.23 40.36
C LYS A 24 -15.97 11.18 39.26
N GLY A 25 -16.35 10.96 38.00
CA GLY A 25 -15.89 11.74 36.86
C GLY A 25 -14.41 11.54 36.53
N LEU A 26 -13.79 10.47 37.03
CA LEU A 26 -12.38 10.15 36.78
C LEU A 26 -12.25 9.18 35.61
N GLU A 27 -11.27 9.42 34.75
CA GLU A 27 -10.99 8.56 33.60
C GLU A 27 -10.37 7.21 34.03
N ARG A 28 -10.54 6.16 33.21
CA ARG A 28 -10.00 4.81 33.50
C ARG A 28 -8.47 4.73 33.49
N LYS A 29 -7.82 5.58 32.71
CA LYS A 29 -6.35 5.73 32.62
C LYS A 29 -5.99 7.18 32.91
N ASN A 30 -4.74 7.42 33.32
CA ASN A 30 -4.24 8.79 33.49
C ASN A 30 -3.90 9.44 32.13
N ARG A 31 -3.69 8.62 31.10
CA ARG A 31 -3.32 9.06 29.75
C ARG A 31 -3.87 8.09 28.72
N PHE A 32 -4.43 8.62 27.66
CA PHE A 32 -4.83 7.88 26.46
C PHE A 32 -3.95 8.32 25.32
N GLU A 33 -3.47 7.38 24.51
CA GLU A 33 -2.61 7.69 23.39
C GLU A 33 -2.92 6.80 22.20
N THR A 34 -2.56 7.29 21.02
CA THR A 34 -2.60 6.52 19.79
C THR A 34 -1.44 5.52 19.74
N LEU A 35 -1.36 4.68 18.69
CA LEU A 35 -0.24 3.76 18.52
C LEU A 35 1.09 4.49 18.26
N SER A 36 1.03 5.73 17.81
CA SER A 36 2.20 6.62 17.67
C SER A 36 2.59 7.35 18.96
N GLY A 37 1.93 7.09 20.09
CA GLY A 37 2.18 7.80 21.35
C GLY A 37 1.64 9.24 21.39
N ILE A 38 0.72 9.58 20.47
CA ILE A 38 0.07 10.89 20.44
C ILE A 38 -1.06 10.89 21.46
N GLU A 39 -1.04 11.83 22.40
CA GLU A 39 -2.04 11.92 23.45
C GLU A 39 -3.43 12.28 22.91
N ILE A 40 -4.45 11.58 23.42
CA ILE A 40 -5.85 11.74 23.04
C ILE A 40 -6.60 12.37 24.20
N LYS A 41 -7.22 13.53 23.95
CA LYS A 41 -8.09 14.20 24.92
C LYS A 41 -9.46 13.51 24.97
N CYS A 42 -10.14 13.58 26.10
CA CYS A 42 -11.51 13.06 26.24
C CYS A 42 -12.50 13.67 25.22
N PHE A 43 -12.33 14.95 24.89
CA PHE A 43 -13.08 15.64 23.84
C PHE A 43 -12.22 16.75 23.21
N TYR A 44 -12.55 17.11 21.97
CA TYR A 44 -11.90 18.20 21.23
C TYR A 44 -12.90 19.33 21.02
N LYS A 45 -12.42 20.58 21.15
CA LYS A 45 -13.17 21.82 20.99
C LYS A 45 -12.61 22.66 19.83
N PRO A 46 -13.32 23.70 19.35
CA PRO A 46 -12.81 24.60 18.32
C PRO A 46 -11.41 25.17 18.63
N GLU A 47 -11.07 25.39 19.90
CA GLU A 47 -9.76 25.91 20.31
C GLU A 47 -8.61 24.94 19.99
N ASP A 48 -8.86 23.63 19.89
CA ASP A 48 -7.86 22.62 19.57
C ASP A 48 -7.39 22.70 18.11
N ILE A 49 -8.17 23.36 17.25
CA ILE A 49 -7.85 23.58 15.83
C ILE A 49 -7.73 25.07 15.48
N LYS A 50 -7.62 25.97 16.47
CA LYS A 50 -7.57 27.43 16.23
C LYS A 50 -6.43 27.89 15.31
N ASN A 51 -5.34 27.12 15.26
CA ASN A 51 -4.17 27.40 14.43
C ASN A 51 -4.26 26.76 13.03
N LEU A 52 -5.32 26.00 12.75
CA LEU A 52 -5.52 25.36 11.45
C LEU A 52 -5.96 26.41 10.43
N ASN A 53 -5.18 26.60 9.37
CA ASN A 53 -5.57 27.49 8.28
C ASN A 53 -6.26 26.67 7.17
N TYR A 54 -7.51 27.00 6.84
CA TYR A 54 -8.28 26.24 5.84
C TYR A 54 -7.54 26.14 4.50
N GLU A 55 -7.17 27.27 3.89
CA GLU A 55 -6.53 27.33 2.57
C GLU A 55 -5.15 26.64 2.55
N LYS A 56 -4.35 26.80 3.62
CA LYS A 56 -2.97 26.29 3.65
C LYS A 56 -2.86 24.84 4.10
N ASP A 57 -3.76 24.38 4.98
CA ASP A 57 -3.62 23.09 5.66
C ASP A 57 -4.70 22.07 5.32
N LEU A 58 -5.88 22.52 4.87
CA LEU A 58 -6.97 21.63 4.44
C LEU A 58 -7.16 21.68 2.92
N GLY A 59 -7.49 22.86 2.40
CA GLY A 59 -7.89 23.11 1.02
C GLY A 59 -9.19 22.37 0.64
N ASP A 60 -9.66 22.66 -0.56
CA ASP A 60 -10.74 21.90 -1.20
C ASP A 60 -10.20 20.59 -1.82
N PRO A 61 -11.02 19.52 -1.91
CA PRO A 61 -10.59 18.30 -2.58
C PRO A 61 -10.21 18.58 -4.04
N GLY A 62 -9.17 17.92 -4.54
CA GLY A 62 -8.63 18.17 -5.90
C GLY A 62 -7.70 19.37 -6.01
N HIS A 63 -7.56 20.17 -4.94
CA HIS A 63 -6.67 21.33 -4.91
C HIS A 63 -5.57 21.16 -3.87
N TYR A 64 -4.46 21.88 -4.05
CA TYR A 64 -3.38 21.95 -3.07
C TYR A 64 -3.93 22.36 -1.69
N PRO A 65 -3.53 21.72 -0.56
CA PRO A 65 -2.51 20.67 -0.42
C PRO A 65 -3.07 19.23 -0.45
N PHE A 66 -4.24 19.01 -1.04
CA PHE A 66 -4.90 17.71 -1.25
C PHE A 66 -5.26 16.95 0.03
N THR A 67 -5.27 17.61 1.19
CA THR A 67 -5.58 16.97 2.48
C THR A 67 -6.95 16.29 2.46
N ARG A 68 -7.93 16.90 1.80
CA ARG A 68 -9.32 16.41 1.71
C ARG A 68 -9.57 15.40 0.58
N GLY A 69 -8.58 15.16 -0.29
CA GLY A 69 -8.70 14.25 -1.43
C GLY A 69 -7.98 14.79 -2.66
N ILE A 70 -7.53 13.90 -3.55
CA ILE A 70 -6.74 14.25 -4.73
C ILE A 70 -7.57 14.59 -5.96
N TYR A 71 -8.87 14.28 -5.94
CA TYR A 71 -9.84 14.59 -6.99
C TYR A 71 -10.99 15.39 -6.38
N GLU A 72 -11.54 16.34 -7.12
CA GLU A 72 -12.64 17.20 -6.65
C GLU A 72 -13.88 16.40 -6.23
N THR A 73 -14.23 15.38 -7.00
CA THR A 73 -15.44 14.57 -6.78
C THR A 73 -15.19 13.30 -5.97
N MET A 74 -13.92 12.88 -5.79
CA MET A 74 -13.53 11.61 -5.16
C MET A 74 -14.51 10.47 -5.54
N TYR A 75 -15.10 9.83 -4.54
CA TYR A 75 -15.98 8.66 -4.70
C TYR A 75 -17.38 8.98 -5.22
N ARG A 76 -17.77 10.27 -5.30
CA ARG A 76 -18.98 10.66 -6.04
C ARG A 76 -18.76 10.58 -7.55
N GLY A 77 -17.52 10.76 -8.01
CA GLY A 77 -17.15 10.61 -9.42
C GLY A 77 -16.81 9.16 -9.76
N ARG A 78 -15.92 8.52 -8.97
CA ARG A 78 -15.51 7.13 -9.17
C ARG A 78 -15.09 6.50 -7.86
N LEU A 79 -15.61 5.30 -7.56
CA LEU A 79 -15.18 4.50 -6.41
C LEU A 79 -13.68 4.15 -6.50
N TRP A 80 -13.08 3.81 -5.36
CA TRP A 80 -11.75 3.23 -5.35
C TRP A 80 -11.74 1.91 -6.12
N THR A 81 -10.57 1.52 -6.62
CA THR A 81 -10.42 0.22 -7.29
C THR A 81 -10.46 -0.88 -6.25
N ILE A 82 -11.40 -1.81 -6.37
CA ILE A 82 -11.37 -3.08 -5.63
C ILE A 82 -10.28 -3.92 -6.28
N ARG A 83 -9.23 -4.22 -5.52
CA ARG A 83 -8.02 -4.86 -6.02
C ARG A 83 -7.54 -5.89 -4.99
N MET A 84 -7.86 -7.16 -5.21
CA MET A 84 -7.51 -8.24 -4.29
C MET A 84 -6.14 -8.81 -4.61
N PHE A 85 -5.29 -8.83 -3.58
CA PHE A 85 -4.01 -9.49 -3.64
C PHE A 85 -4.22 -11.00 -3.74
N SER A 86 -3.80 -11.58 -4.86
CA SER A 86 -4.03 -12.99 -5.18
C SER A 86 -2.89 -13.58 -6.00
N GLY A 87 -2.60 -14.84 -5.74
CA GLY A 87 -1.56 -15.63 -6.38
C GLY A 87 -1.24 -16.84 -5.52
N PHE A 88 -1.29 -18.03 -6.10
CA PHE A 88 -0.95 -19.28 -5.43
C PHE A 88 -0.74 -20.38 -6.49
N GLY A 89 0.20 -21.28 -6.22
CA GLY A 89 0.46 -22.44 -7.06
C GLY A 89 0.97 -22.06 -8.44
N SER A 90 0.45 -22.74 -9.46
CA SER A 90 0.80 -22.54 -10.85
C SER A 90 0.17 -21.28 -11.47
N PRO A 91 0.73 -20.77 -12.58
CA PRO A 91 0.11 -19.73 -13.40
C PRO A 91 -1.35 -20.03 -13.76
N ARG A 92 -1.67 -21.30 -14.07
CA ARG A 92 -3.03 -21.74 -14.43
C ARG A 92 -4.01 -21.60 -13.28
N GLU A 93 -3.62 -22.03 -12.08
CA GLU A 93 -4.46 -21.93 -10.88
C GLU A 93 -4.72 -20.48 -10.51
N THR A 94 -3.68 -19.64 -10.56
CA THR A 94 -3.81 -18.20 -10.32
C THR A 94 -4.68 -17.52 -11.39
N ASN A 95 -4.53 -17.88 -12.68
CA ASN A 95 -5.39 -17.39 -13.76
C ASN A 95 -6.87 -17.73 -13.53
N SER A 96 -7.16 -18.97 -13.11
CA SER A 96 -8.53 -19.39 -12.76
C SER A 96 -9.09 -18.49 -11.65
N ARG A 97 -8.30 -18.27 -10.59
CA ARG A 97 -8.70 -17.40 -9.49
C ARG A 97 -8.94 -15.95 -9.95
N TRP A 98 -8.11 -15.41 -10.84
CA TRP A 98 -8.31 -14.08 -11.41
C TRP A 98 -9.60 -13.97 -12.22
N LYS A 99 -9.93 -14.97 -13.04
CA LYS A 99 -11.20 -15.01 -13.76
C LYS A 99 -12.39 -15.04 -12.79
N ASP A 100 -12.30 -15.82 -11.72
CA ASP A 100 -13.34 -15.85 -10.68
C ASP A 100 -13.49 -14.50 -9.98
N LEU A 101 -12.38 -13.85 -9.62
CA LEU A 101 -12.38 -12.52 -8.99
C LEU A 101 -13.02 -11.45 -9.89
N ILE A 102 -12.64 -11.42 -11.18
CA ILE A 102 -13.23 -10.52 -12.17
C ILE A 102 -14.73 -10.78 -12.31
N ALA A 103 -15.15 -12.05 -12.37
CA ALA A 103 -16.56 -12.42 -12.45
C ALA A 103 -17.37 -11.96 -11.22
N HIS A 104 -16.72 -11.78 -10.06
CA HIS A 104 -17.33 -11.29 -8.82
C HIS A 104 -17.13 -9.78 -8.59
N GLY A 105 -16.74 -9.03 -9.64
CA GLY A 105 -16.74 -7.56 -9.62
C GLY A 105 -15.40 -6.92 -9.26
N GLU A 106 -14.30 -7.67 -9.24
CA GLU A 106 -12.96 -7.08 -9.14
C GLU A 106 -12.66 -6.24 -10.39
N THR A 107 -12.13 -5.02 -10.18
CA THR A 107 -11.95 -4.01 -11.24
C THR A 107 -10.49 -3.78 -11.63
N GLY A 108 -9.57 -4.48 -10.96
CA GLY A 108 -8.15 -4.53 -11.29
C GLY A 108 -7.47 -5.60 -10.46
N LEU A 109 -6.52 -6.31 -11.05
CA LEU A 109 -5.86 -7.47 -10.44
C LEU A 109 -4.67 -7.05 -9.55
N SER A 110 -4.33 -7.83 -8.53
CA SER A 110 -3.04 -7.69 -7.83
C SER A 110 -2.38 -9.03 -7.65
N CYS A 111 -1.18 -9.17 -8.19
CA CYS A 111 -0.47 -10.44 -8.30
C CYS A 111 0.52 -10.63 -7.15
N ALA A 112 0.35 -11.73 -6.41
CA ALA A 112 1.30 -12.22 -5.41
C ALA A 112 2.22 -13.26 -6.04
N PHE A 113 3.54 -13.09 -5.92
CA PHE A 113 4.54 -14.03 -6.44
C PHE A 113 5.12 -14.88 -5.32
N ASP A 114 5.55 -16.11 -5.64
CA ASP A 114 6.22 -16.98 -4.69
C ASP A 114 7.63 -16.45 -4.31
N TYR A 115 8.23 -17.00 -3.26
CA TYR A 115 9.55 -16.58 -2.80
C TYR A 115 10.67 -16.77 -3.85
N PRO A 116 10.74 -17.91 -4.57
CA PRO A 116 11.70 -18.07 -5.67
C PRO A 116 11.61 -16.92 -6.69
N THR A 117 10.40 -16.63 -7.18
CA THR A 117 10.16 -15.53 -8.12
C THR A 117 10.52 -14.19 -7.48
N LEU A 118 10.16 -13.92 -6.22
CA LEU A 118 10.49 -12.67 -5.52
C LEU A 118 12.00 -12.43 -5.38
N LEU A 119 12.79 -13.50 -5.26
CA LEU A 119 14.25 -13.47 -5.10
C LEU A 119 15.02 -13.64 -6.42
N GLY A 120 14.32 -13.88 -7.53
CA GLY A 120 14.91 -14.08 -8.85
C GLY A 120 15.59 -15.44 -8.99
N TYR A 121 14.99 -16.49 -8.44
CA TYR A 121 15.35 -17.89 -8.68
C TYR A 121 14.33 -18.53 -9.61
N ASP A 122 14.81 -19.39 -10.52
CA ASP A 122 13.95 -20.26 -11.31
C ASP A 122 13.38 -21.38 -10.41
N SER A 123 12.23 -21.96 -10.79
CA SER A 123 11.55 -22.98 -10.00
C SER A 123 12.38 -24.28 -9.81
N ASP A 124 13.39 -24.51 -10.65
CA ASP A 124 14.31 -25.66 -10.59
C ASP A 124 15.61 -25.36 -9.85
N ASP A 125 15.82 -24.14 -9.36
CA ASP A 125 16.97 -23.80 -8.53
C ASP A 125 16.94 -24.62 -7.22
N PRO A 126 18.06 -25.22 -6.78
CA PRO A 126 18.12 -25.95 -5.52
C PRO A 126 17.62 -25.17 -4.29
N LEU A 127 17.76 -23.84 -4.27
CA LEU A 127 17.28 -22.96 -3.19
C LEU A 127 15.77 -22.69 -3.26
N ALA A 128 15.11 -22.96 -4.39
CA ALA A 128 13.67 -22.81 -4.55
C ALA A 128 12.87 -23.98 -3.96
N ARG A 129 13.53 -25.11 -3.68
CA ARG A 129 12.89 -26.35 -3.24
C ARG A 129 12.02 -26.14 -1.99
N GLY A 130 10.72 -26.41 -2.13
CA GLY A 130 9.73 -26.33 -1.04
C GLY A 130 9.00 -24.98 -0.94
N GLU A 131 9.40 -24.00 -1.76
CA GLU A 131 8.81 -22.65 -1.77
C GLU A 131 8.08 -22.31 -3.09
N VAL A 132 8.31 -23.10 -4.15
CA VAL A 132 7.66 -22.95 -5.47
C VAL A 132 6.13 -22.98 -5.33
N GLY A 133 5.47 -21.89 -5.73
CA GLY A 133 4.02 -21.75 -5.72
C GLY A 133 3.37 -21.66 -4.33
N ARG A 134 4.15 -21.60 -3.23
CA ARG A 134 3.61 -21.74 -1.87
C ARG A 134 2.95 -20.47 -1.32
N CYS A 135 3.60 -19.33 -1.50
CA CYS A 135 3.17 -18.03 -0.96
C CYS A 135 2.67 -17.07 -2.06
N GLY A 136 2.59 -17.55 -3.30
CA GLY A 136 2.27 -16.78 -4.48
C GLY A 136 2.32 -17.64 -5.73
N VAL A 137 2.07 -17.05 -6.90
CA VAL A 137 2.23 -17.73 -8.18
C VAL A 137 3.72 -17.91 -8.51
N SER A 138 4.09 -19.06 -9.07
CA SER A 138 5.43 -19.28 -9.60
C SER A 138 5.56 -18.81 -11.04
N VAL A 139 6.53 -17.95 -11.32
CA VAL A 139 6.82 -17.43 -12.66
C VAL A 139 8.33 -17.42 -12.89
N SER A 140 8.82 -18.26 -13.81
CA SER A 140 10.24 -18.33 -14.17
C SER A 140 10.48 -17.99 -15.64
N CYS A 141 9.46 -18.07 -16.48
CA CYS A 141 9.59 -17.77 -17.91
C CYS A 141 8.40 -16.97 -18.46
N ILE A 142 8.54 -16.45 -19.69
CA ILE A 142 7.44 -15.74 -20.36
C ILE A 142 6.21 -16.63 -20.59
N LYS A 143 6.38 -17.94 -20.76
CA LYS A 143 5.26 -18.89 -20.92
C LYS A 143 4.38 -18.94 -19.67
N ASP A 144 4.97 -18.80 -18.49
CA ASP A 144 4.22 -18.70 -17.24
C ASP A 144 3.37 -17.43 -17.23
N MET A 145 3.91 -16.31 -17.73
CA MET A 145 3.16 -15.07 -17.89
C MET A 145 2.04 -15.21 -18.93
N GLU A 146 2.24 -15.94 -20.03
CA GLU A 146 1.21 -16.25 -21.03
C GLU A 146 0.05 -17.05 -20.43
N GLU A 147 0.37 -18.05 -19.60
CA GLU A 147 -0.62 -18.86 -18.92
C GLU A 147 -1.36 -18.06 -17.84
N LEU A 148 -0.63 -17.25 -17.06
CA LEU A 148 -1.17 -16.36 -16.04
C LEU A 148 -2.18 -15.36 -16.63
N TRP A 149 -1.92 -14.86 -17.84
CA TRP A 149 -2.80 -13.91 -18.55
C TRP A 149 -3.78 -14.56 -19.54
N ASN A 150 -3.81 -15.88 -19.63
CA ASN A 150 -4.61 -16.58 -20.63
C ASN A 150 -6.10 -16.20 -20.55
N GLY A 151 -6.66 -15.68 -21.64
CA GLY A 151 -8.06 -15.26 -21.72
C GLY A 151 -8.42 -13.99 -20.93
N ILE A 152 -7.44 -13.25 -20.43
CA ILE A 152 -7.64 -11.94 -19.79
C ILE A 152 -6.98 -10.85 -20.67
N PRO A 153 -7.70 -9.79 -21.07
CA PRO A 153 -7.17 -8.76 -21.95
C PRO A 153 -6.18 -7.85 -21.22
N ILE A 154 -4.88 -8.17 -21.35
CA ILE A 154 -3.78 -7.59 -20.55
C ILE A 154 -3.68 -6.06 -20.62
N GLY A 155 -4.01 -5.46 -21.78
CA GLY A 155 -3.99 -4.01 -21.97
C GLY A 155 -5.27 -3.27 -21.56
N ARG A 156 -6.33 -3.99 -21.12
CA ARG A 156 -7.63 -3.40 -20.76
C ARG A 156 -7.91 -3.41 -19.27
N ILE A 157 -7.39 -4.40 -18.54
CA ILE A 157 -7.50 -4.47 -17.08
C ILE A 157 -6.21 -3.97 -16.44
N THR A 158 -6.34 -3.22 -15.35
CA THR A 158 -5.16 -2.75 -14.61
C THR A 158 -4.65 -3.83 -13.67
N VAL A 159 -3.33 -4.08 -13.65
CA VAL A 159 -2.68 -5.01 -12.72
C VAL A 159 -1.73 -4.28 -11.78
N ASN A 160 -1.61 -4.76 -10.55
CA ASN A 160 -0.53 -4.42 -9.65
C ASN A 160 0.38 -5.65 -9.45
N TYR A 161 1.66 -5.54 -9.77
CA TYR A 161 2.65 -6.58 -9.48
C TYR A 161 3.38 -6.24 -8.19
N THR A 162 3.15 -7.05 -7.15
CA THR A 162 3.89 -6.98 -5.89
C THR A 162 5.24 -7.70 -6.06
N ILE A 163 6.11 -7.08 -6.86
CA ILE A 163 7.44 -7.57 -7.21
C ILE A 163 8.45 -6.44 -7.09
N ASN A 164 9.66 -6.75 -6.61
CA ASN A 164 10.72 -5.76 -6.38
C ASN A 164 12.03 -6.18 -7.07
N THR A 165 12.73 -7.19 -6.56
CA THR A 165 14.06 -7.57 -7.09
C THR A 165 14.05 -7.92 -8.60
N PRO A 166 13.18 -8.82 -9.10
CA PRO A 166 13.07 -9.09 -10.54
C PRO A 166 11.93 -8.31 -11.21
N ALA A 167 11.61 -7.11 -10.71
CA ALA A 167 10.58 -6.25 -11.31
C ALA A 167 10.85 -5.96 -12.79
N ILE A 168 12.11 -5.78 -13.19
CA ILE A 168 12.51 -5.55 -14.58
C ILE A 168 12.07 -6.70 -15.50
N TYR A 169 12.20 -7.95 -15.03
CA TYR A 169 11.86 -9.14 -15.79
C TYR A 169 10.34 -9.29 -15.97
N ILE A 170 9.60 -9.18 -14.87
CA ILE A 170 8.13 -9.28 -14.88
C ILE A 170 7.53 -8.18 -15.77
N LEU A 171 8.06 -6.96 -15.70
CA LEU A 171 7.64 -5.86 -16.56
C LEU A 171 7.94 -6.10 -18.03
N ALA A 172 9.15 -6.58 -18.36
CA ALA A 172 9.50 -6.92 -19.73
C ALA A 172 8.54 -7.97 -20.31
N CYS A 173 8.22 -9.01 -19.54
CA CYS A 173 7.25 -10.03 -19.97
C CYS A 173 5.84 -9.45 -20.15
N HIS A 174 5.37 -8.62 -19.22
CA HIS A 174 4.04 -8.00 -19.32
C HIS A 174 3.92 -7.10 -20.55
N PHE A 175 4.90 -6.25 -20.82
CA PHE A 175 4.89 -5.36 -21.98
C PHE A 175 5.02 -6.13 -23.30
N ALA A 176 5.88 -7.15 -23.36
CA ALA A 176 5.99 -8.02 -24.54
C ALA A 176 4.67 -8.74 -24.84
N LEU A 177 3.98 -9.26 -23.81
CA LEU A 177 2.64 -9.85 -23.98
C LEU A 177 1.60 -8.84 -24.43
N ALA A 178 1.63 -7.62 -23.89
CA ALA A 178 0.70 -6.57 -24.28
C ALA A 178 0.88 -6.21 -25.77
N GLU A 179 2.12 -6.05 -26.24
CA GLU A 179 2.43 -5.81 -27.65
C GLU A 179 2.02 -7.01 -28.52
N ALA A 180 2.29 -8.24 -28.08
CA ALA A 180 1.88 -9.46 -28.79
C ALA A 180 0.35 -9.59 -28.93
N GLN A 181 -0.40 -9.04 -27.98
CA GLN A 181 -1.87 -8.93 -28.05
C GLN A 181 -2.36 -7.68 -28.82
N GLY A 182 -1.44 -6.89 -29.40
CA GLY A 182 -1.75 -5.72 -30.23
C GLY A 182 -2.01 -4.43 -29.46
N TYR A 183 -1.68 -4.35 -28.18
CA TYR A 183 -1.83 -3.12 -27.40
C TYR A 183 -0.61 -2.21 -27.56
N HIS A 184 -0.86 -0.90 -27.70
CA HIS A 184 0.20 0.10 -27.66
C HIS A 184 0.62 0.34 -26.21
N LEU A 185 1.92 0.28 -25.91
CA LEU A 185 2.46 0.42 -24.55
C LEU A 185 2.02 1.70 -23.82
N ALA A 186 1.83 2.80 -24.55
CA ALA A 186 1.33 4.06 -23.96
C ALA A 186 -0.10 3.99 -23.42
N GLU A 187 -0.87 2.97 -23.79
CA GLU A 187 -2.24 2.76 -23.33
C GLU A 187 -2.33 1.78 -22.15
N VAL A 188 -1.32 0.95 -21.94
CA VAL A 188 -1.25 -0.05 -20.88
C VAL A 188 -1.11 0.64 -19.53
N SER A 189 -1.93 0.23 -18.56
CA SER A 189 -1.95 0.81 -17.23
C SER A 189 -1.86 -0.27 -16.16
N GLY A 190 -1.10 0.02 -15.12
CA GLY A 190 -0.83 -0.90 -14.03
C GLY A 190 0.15 -0.30 -13.05
N THR A 191 0.65 -1.12 -12.15
CA THR A 191 1.59 -0.71 -11.10
C THR A 191 2.59 -1.82 -10.87
N THR A 192 3.84 -1.45 -10.65
CA THR A 192 4.86 -2.35 -10.12
C THR A 192 5.30 -1.81 -8.77
N GLN A 193 5.44 -2.68 -7.77
CA GLN A 193 5.86 -2.25 -6.45
C GLN A 193 7.26 -1.61 -6.50
N ASN A 194 8.27 -2.34 -6.99
CA ASN A 194 9.59 -1.81 -7.35
C ASN A 194 10.24 -0.87 -6.31
N ASP A 195 9.91 -1.05 -5.02
CA ASP A 195 10.47 -0.27 -3.91
C ASP A 195 11.47 -1.16 -3.19
N MET A 196 12.74 -0.98 -3.54
CA MET A 196 13.86 -1.71 -2.97
C MET A 196 14.30 -1.15 -1.61
N LEU A 197 14.03 0.12 -1.27
CA LEU A 197 14.43 0.68 0.02
C LEU A 197 13.66 0.02 1.16
N LYS A 198 12.34 -0.17 0.99
CA LYS A 198 11.52 -0.89 1.98
C LYS A 198 11.86 -2.38 2.09
N GLU A 199 12.50 -2.99 1.09
CA GLU A 199 13.00 -4.38 1.20
C GLU A 199 14.04 -4.50 2.31
N PHE A 200 14.96 -3.54 2.40
CA PHE A 200 15.98 -3.51 3.46
C PHE A 200 15.40 -3.16 4.83
N ILE A 201 14.29 -2.41 4.88
CA ILE A 201 13.65 -1.99 6.13
C ILE A 201 12.75 -3.10 6.69
N GLY A 202 11.78 -3.60 5.91
CA GLY A 202 10.70 -4.45 6.40
C GLY A 202 10.49 -5.79 5.68
N GLN A 203 10.54 -5.83 4.34
CA GLN A 203 10.05 -6.99 3.57
C GLN A 203 11.08 -8.11 3.30
N LYS A 204 12.37 -7.75 3.21
CA LYS A 204 13.52 -8.68 3.17
C LYS A 204 13.63 -9.59 1.92
N SER A 205 13.05 -9.21 0.79
CA SER A 205 13.19 -9.91 -0.51
C SER A 205 14.16 -9.19 -1.46
N TYR A 206 15.46 -9.22 -1.13
CA TYR A 206 16.53 -8.57 -1.90
C TYR A 206 17.70 -9.52 -2.22
N ARG A 207 18.33 -9.32 -3.39
CA ARG A 207 19.51 -10.09 -3.83
C ARG A 207 20.82 -9.30 -3.86
N PHE A 208 20.78 -8.06 -4.33
CA PHE A 208 21.94 -7.17 -4.45
C PHE A 208 22.05 -6.19 -3.27
N PRO A 209 23.18 -5.49 -3.11
CA PRO A 209 23.28 -4.34 -2.21
C PRO A 209 22.32 -3.19 -2.61
N PRO A 210 22.09 -2.20 -1.73
CA PRO A 210 21.11 -1.13 -1.97
C PRO A 210 21.34 -0.32 -3.25
N GLU A 211 22.57 0.08 -3.55
CA GLU A 211 22.87 0.99 -4.67
C GLU A 211 22.57 0.38 -6.06
N PRO A 212 23.03 -0.85 -6.40
CA PRO A 212 22.64 -1.50 -7.65
C PRO A 212 21.12 -1.65 -7.81
N HIS A 213 20.42 -1.99 -6.73
CA HIS A 213 18.97 -2.10 -6.73
C HIS A 213 18.27 -0.77 -7.04
N VAL A 214 18.69 0.31 -6.39
CA VAL A 214 18.15 1.64 -6.67
C VAL A 214 18.42 2.02 -8.12
N ASN A 215 19.59 1.74 -8.68
CA ASN A 215 19.88 2.03 -10.09
C ASN A 215 18.92 1.31 -11.04
N ILE A 216 18.62 0.03 -10.80
CA ILE A 216 17.64 -0.74 -11.58
C ILE A 216 16.24 -0.12 -11.47
N VAL A 217 15.82 0.30 -10.27
CA VAL A 217 14.54 1.01 -10.07
C VAL A 217 14.48 2.26 -10.94
N ILE A 218 15.54 3.06 -10.97
CA ILE A 218 15.61 4.28 -11.78
C ILE A 218 15.55 3.97 -13.29
N ASP A 219 16.20 2.91 -13.75
CA ASP A 219 16.15 2.53 -15.17
C ASP A 219 14.75 2.06 -15.60
N ILE A 220 14.02 1.34 -14.73
CA ILE A 220 12.60 1.02 -14.95
C ILE A 220 11.76 2.30 -15.03
N ILE A 221 11.98 3.27 -14.12
CA ILE A 221 11.27 4.55 -14.12
C ILE A 221 11.55 5.32 -15.42
N LYS A 222 12.82 5.45 -15.84
CA LYS A 222 13.20 6.10 -17.12
C LYS A 222 12.48 5.48 -18.31
N PHE A 223 12.43 4.15 -18.38
CA PHE A 223 11.71 3.44 -19.42
C PHE A 223 10.22 3.79 -19.41
N CYS A 224 9.59 3.79 -18.23
CA CYS A 224 8.16 4.02 -18.12
C CYS A 224 7.74 5.46 -18.43
N VAL A 225 8.53 6.45 -18.00
CA VAL A 225 8.32 7.87 -18.34
C VAL A 225 8.25 8.06 -19.86
N LYS A 226 9.12 7.38 -20.61
CA LYS A 226 9.22 7.52 -22.06
C LYS A 226 8.15 6.72 -22.82
N ASN A 227 7.87 5.49 -22.40
CA ASN A 227 7.15 4.52 -23.23
C ASN A 227 5.76 4.13 -22.69
N THR A 228 5.55 4.19 -21.38
CA THR A 228 4.33 3.71 -20.71
C THR A 228 3.81 4.72 -19.69
N PRO A 229 3.39 5.94 -20.11
CA PRO A 229 3.00 7.03 -19.20
C PRO A 229 1.79 6.74 -18.31
N LYS A 230 1.02 5.68 -18.58
CA LYS A 230 -0.11 5.22 -17.76
C LYS A 230 0.28 4.12 -16.76
N TRP A 231 1.54 3.66 -16.78
CA TRP A 231 2.08 2.71 -15.83
C TRP A 231 2.66 3.44 -14.62
N HIS A 232 2.41 2.91 -13.43
CA HIS A 232 3.05 3.37 -12.19
C HIS A 232 4.29 2.49 -11.92
N PRO A 233 5.51 2.92 -12.28
CA PRO A 233 6.71 2.07 -12.20
C PRO A 233 7.18 1.79 -10.78
N ILE A 234 6.62 2.48 -9.79
CA ILE A 234 6.94 2.32 -8.38
C ILE A 234 5.71 2.56 -7.52
N SER A 235 5.60 1.76 -6.46
CA SER A 235 4.67 1.94 -5.35
C SER A 235 5.46 2.06 -4.06
N VAL A 236 5.75 3.30 -3.65
CA VAL A 236 6.56 3.58 -2.45
C VAL A 236 5.80 3.14 -1.22
N SER A 237 6.34 2.15 -0.50
CA SER A 237 5.54 1.25 0.32
C SER A 237 5.83 1.37 1.82
N GLY A 238 4.85 1.84 2.56
CA GLY A 238 4.77 1.81 4.03
C GLY A 238 4.13 0.56 4.61
N TYR A 239 3.33 -0.19 3.83
CA TYR A 239 2.63 -1.39 4.32
C TYR A 239 3.58 -2.36 5.05
N HIS A 240 4.65 -2.79 4.39
CA HIS A 240 5.61 -3.75 4.94
C HIS A 240 6.40 -3.20 6.13
N ILE A 241 6.65 -1.88 6.14
CA ILE A 241 7.28 -1.21 7.27
C ILE A 241 6.36 -1.29 8.50
N ARG A 242 5.05 -1.08 8.29
CA ARG A 242 4.03 -1.18 9.32
C ARG A 242 3.85 -2.63 9.80
N GLU A 243 3.74 -3.59 8.89
CA GLU A 243 3.64 -5.02 9.23
C GLU A 243 4.87 -5.53 9.99
N ALA A 244 6.05 -4.93 9.78
CA ALA A 244 7.27 -5.22 10.54
C ALA A 244 7.29 -4.59 11.95
N GLY A 245 6.24 -3.87 12.36
CA GLY A 245 6.07 -3.34 13.72
C GLY A 245 6.22 -1.82 13.87
N ALA A 246 6.35 -1.07 12.77
CA ALA A 246 6.43 0.39 12.84
C ALA A 246 5.12 1.03 13.34
N THR A 247 5.20 2.16 14.05
CA THR A 247 4.03 3.00 14.35
C THR A 247 3.51 3.72 13.09
N PRO A 248 2.26 4.24 13.08
CA PRO A 248 1.74 5.00 11.93
C PRO A 248 2.62 6.19 11.52
N VAL A 249 3.21 6.88 12.51
CA VAL A 249 4.16 7.99 12.26
C VAL A 249 5.47 7.49 11.63
N GLN A 250 6.00 6.36 12.09
CA GLN A 250 7.22 5.76 11.50
C GLN A 250 6.98 5.27 10.07
N GLU A 251 5.87 4.55 9.84
CA GLU A 251 5.42 4.16 8.49
C GLU A 251 5.39 5.38 7.57
N LEU A 252 4.70 6.45 7.98
CA LEU A 252 4.56 7.66 7.17
C LEU A 252 5.92 8.32 6.91
N ALA A 253 6.73 8.53 7.95
CA ALA A 253 8.01 9.21 7.83
C ALA A 253 8.98 8.47 6.91
N TRP A 254 9.15 7.15 7.10
CA TRP A 254 10.09 6.35 6.33
C TRP A 254 9.63 6.15 4.88
N THR A 255 8.32 6.01 4.65
CA THR A 255 7.77 5.91 3.28
C THR A 255 7.99 7.21 2.51
N ILE A 256 7.72 8.37 3.13
CA ILE A 256 7.96 9.67 2.50
C ILE A 256 9.45 9.90 2.27
N ALA A 257 10.32 9.48 3.20
CA ALA A 257 11.77 9.54 3.02
C ALA A 257 12.24 8.70 1.83
N ASN A 258 11.75 7.46 1.68
CA ASN A 258 12.05 6.64 0.51
C ASN A 258 11.58 7.33 -0.79
N GLY A 259 10.38 7.91 -0.79
CA GLY A 259 9.86 8.66 -1.94
C GLY A 259 10.72 9.86 -2.33
N ILE A 260 11.21 10.62 -1.34
CA ILE A 260 12.18 11.71 -1.55
C ILE A 260 13.44 11.16 -2.22
N THR A 261 14.02 10.08 -1.68
CA THR A 261 15.25 9.48 -2.23
C THR A 261 15.06 9.04 -3.68
N TYR A 262 13.93 8.42 -4.02
CA TYR A 262 13.64 8.02 -5.41
C TYR A 262 13.49 9.22 -6.34
N ILE A 263 12.85 10.30 -5.91
CA ILE A 263 12.79 11.54 -6.71
C ILE A 263 14.19 12.11 -6.90
N GLU A 264 15.00 12.22 -5.86
CA GLU A 264 16.38 12.71 -5.95
C GLU A 264 17.21 11.89 -6.95
N LYS A 265 17.13 10.56 -6.87
CA LYS A 265 17.82 9.67 -7.81
C LYS A 265 17.32 9.78 -9.25
N CYS A 266 16.03 10.04 -9.46
CA CYS A 266 15.51 10.34 -10.80
C CYS A 266 16.11 11.65 -11.35
N LEU A 267 16.20 12.70 -10.52
CA LEU A 267 16.77 13.99 -10.91
C LEU A 267 18.27 13.92 -11.18
N GLU A 268 19.02 13.21 -10.33
CA GLU A 268 20.45 12.90 -10.56
C GLU A 268 20.67 12.19 -11.90
N ALA A 269 19.72 11.34 -12.30
CA ALA A 269 19.74 10.64 -13.57
C ALA A 269 19.22 11.45 -14.77
N GLY A 270 18.99 12.76 -14.59
CA GLY A 270 18.62 13.70 -15.65
C GLY A 270 17.13 13.75 -15.99
N LEU A 271 16.26 13.12 -15.20
CA LEU A 271 14.81 13.19 -15.41
C LEU A 271 14.24 14.51 -14.86
N ASN A 272 13.14 14.97 -15.45
CA ASN A 272 12.39 16.11 -14.94
C ASN A 272 11.39 15.67 -13.85
N VAL A 273 11.35 16.38 -12.72
CA VAL A 273 10.41 16.10 -11.61
C VAL A 273 8.95 16.00 -12.09
N ASP A 274 8.56 16.87 -13.02
CA ASP A 274 7.18 16.97 -13.50
C ASP A 274 6.81 15.89 -14.53
N ASP A 275 7.77 15.07 -14.95
CA ASP A 275 7.52 13.90 -15.80
C ASP A 275 7.53 12.60 -14.96
N VAL A 276 8.22 12.61 -13.82
CA VAL A 276 8.37 11.45 -12.92
C VAL A 276 7.30 11.40 -11.83
N ALA A 277 7.13 12.50 -11.08
CA ALA A 277 6.24 12.51 -9.92
C ALA A 277 4.77 12.16 -10.28
N PRO A 278 4.22 12.58 -11.44
CA PRO A 278 2.86 12.21 -11.84
C PRO A 278 2.65 10.72 -12.16
N ILE A 279 3.68 9.89 -12.19
CA ILE A 279 3.53 8.43 -12.34
C ILE A 279 3.94 7.65 -11.09
N PHE A 280 4.38 8.32 -10.03
CA PHE A 280 4.59 7.67 -8.73
C PHE A 280 3.24 7.31 -8.08
N SER A 281 3.28 6.21 -7.33
CA SER A 281 2.20 5.76 -6.44
C SER A 281 2.79 5.37 -5.08
N PHE A 282 1.92 5.25 -4.08
CA PHE A 282 2.29 4.89 -2.72
C PHE A 282 1.44 3.70 -2.24
N PHE A 283 1.87 3.05 -1.18
CA PHE A 283 1.15 1.93 -0.59
C PHE A 283 1.26 1.95 0.93
N PHE A 284 0.13 2.01 1.63
CA PHE A 284 0.08 2.07 3.09
C PHE A 284 -0.75 0.94 3.69
N ALA A 285 -0.43 0.58 4.93
CA ALA A 285 -1.29 -0.26 5.76
C ALA A 285 -2.45 0.53 6.36
N CYS A 286 -3.48 -0.16 6.81
CA CYS A 286 -4.55 0.40 7.64
C CYS A 286 -4.84 -0.54 8.81
N GLY A 287 -4.40 -0.17 10.01
CA GLY A 287 -4.61 -0.95 11.23
C GLY A 287 -5.83 -0.53 12.05
N ASP A 288 -5.89 -1.00 13.29
CA ASP A 288 -7.09 -0.89 14.14
C ASP A 288 -7.36 0.51 14.72
N ASN A 289 -6.37 1.40 14.74
CA ASN A 289 -6.57 2.75 15.27
C ASN A 289 -7.27 3.64 14.23
N PHE A 290 -8.58 3.46 14.11
CA PHE A 290 -9.46 4.02 13.08
C PHE A 290 -9.19 5.49 12.73
N PHE A 291 -9.19 6.39 13.73
CA PHE A 291 -8.99 7.82 13.49
C PHE A 291 -7.54 8.19 13.18
N GLU A 292 -6.57 7.49 13.78
CA GLU A 292 -5.15 7.70 13.50
C GLU A 292 -4.82 7.32 12.05
N GLU A 293 -5.38 6.23 11.53
CA GLU A 293 -5.18 5.83 10.13
C GLU A 293 -5.79 6.86 9.16
N ILE A 294 -7.01 7.34 9.41
CA ILE A 294 -7.63 8.42 8.62
C ILE A 294 -6.75 9.69 8.65
N ALA A 295 -6.22 10.05 9.82
CA ALA A 295 -5.33 11.20 9.97
C ALA A 295 -4.01 11.00 9.21
N LYS A 296 -3.41 9.79 9.26
CA LYS A 296 -2.18 9.42 8.56
C LYS A 296 -2.31 9.64 7.06
N PHE A 297 -3.37 9.13 6.43
CA PHE A 297 -3.57 9.28 4.98
C PHE A 297 -3.73 10.74 4.55
N ARG A 298 -4.47 11.54 5.34
CA ARG A 298 -4.65 12.98 5.09
C ARG A 298 -3.34 13.74 5.28
N ALA A 299 -2.58 13.41 6.32
CA ALA A 299 -1.26 14.00 6.57
C ALA A 299 -0.26 13.66 5.46
N ALA A 300 -0.26 12.41 4.97
CA ALA A 300 0.61 11.96 3.89
C ALA A 300 0.48 12.82 2.64
N ARG A 301 -0.75 13.05 2.17
CA ARG A 301 -1.00 13.90 1.00
C ARG A 301 -0.48 15.31 1.19
N ARG A 302 -0.77 15.92 2.34
CA ARG A 302 -0.33 17.29 2.64
C ARG A 302 1.19 17.41 2.71
N ILE A 303 1.84 16.46 3.38
CA ILE A 303 3.29 16.43 3.53
C ILE A 303 3.95 16.27 2.15
N TRP A 304 3.50 15.32 1.35
CA TRP A 304 4.03 15.09 0.00
C TRP A 304 3.83 16.31 -0.90
N ALA A 305 2.63 16.90 -0.93
CA ALA A 305 2.36 18.08 -1.73
C ALA A 305 3.26 19.27 -1.35
N LYS A 306 3.49 19.48 -0.05
CA LYS A 306 4.44 20.50 0.46
C LYS A 306 5.87 20.20 -0.02
N ILE A 307 6.35 18.97 0.15
CA ILE A 307 7.70 18.56 -0.26
C ILE A 307 7.90 18.76 -1.78
N MET A 308 6.99 18.24 -2.60
CA MET A 308 7.12 18.35 -4.06
C MET A 308 7.13 19.79 -4.55
N ARG A 309 6.32 20.66 -3.94
CA ARG A 309 6.26 22.08 -4.29
C ARG A 309 7.46 22.87 -3.78
N GLU A 310 7.85 22.68 -2.52
CA GLU A 310 8.79 23.56 -1.82
C GLU A 310 10.24 23.08 -1.93
N ARG A 311 10.48 21.76 -1.86
CA ARG A 311 11.82 21.18 -2.00
C ARG A 311 12.19 20.94 -3.46
N PHE A 312 11.28 20.37 -4.24
CA PHE A 312 11.55 19.95 -5.62
C PHE A 312 11.04 20.95 -6.68
N ASN A 313 10.41 22.05 -6.27
CA ASN A 313 9.94 23.11 -7.16
C ASN A 313 9.00 22.63 -8.29
N ALA A 314 8.31 21.50 -8.10
CA ALA A 314 7.41 20.92 -9.09
C ALA A 314 6.32 21.91 -9.51
N LYS A 315 6.06 22.01 -10.81
CA LYS A 315 5.15 23.01 -11.40
C LYS A 315 3.80 22.43 -11.75
N LYS A 316 3.72 21.15 -12.15
CA LYS A 316 2.44 20.53 -12.49
C LYS A 316 1.69 20.16 -11.21
N SER A 317 0.39 20.45 -11.16
CA SER A 317 -0.46 20.05 -10.04
C SER A 317 -0.47 18.53 -9.82
N SER A 318 -0.38 17.75 -10.89
CA SER A 318 -0.28 16.29 -10.86
C SER A 318 0.98 15.76 -10.17
N SER A 319 2.08 16.53 -10.15
CA SER A 319 3.32 16.17 -9.46
C SER A 319 3.21 16.29 -7.94
N LEU A 320 2.23 17.04 -7.45
CA LEU A 320 2.00 17.28 -6.03
C LEU A 320 1.08 16.21 -5.41
N ILE A 321 0.45 15.39 -6.25
CA ILE A 321 -0.54 14.40 -5.84
C ILE A 321 0.15 13.17 -5.25
N LEU A 322 -0.26 12.78 -4.05
CA LEU A 322 0.04 11.46 -3.49
C LEU A 322 -1.17 10.54 -3.72
N ARG A 323 -1.08 9.66 -4.71
CA ARG A 323 -2.01 8.54 -4.92
C ARG A 323 -1.51 7.32 -4.18
N PHE A 324 -2.40 6.59 -3.53
CA PHE A 324 -2.00 5.41 -2.78
C PHE A 324 -2.98 4.24 -2.88
N HIS A 325 -2.41 3.03 -2.84
CA HIS A 325 -3.08 1.80 -2.48
C HIS A 325 -3.12 1.66 -0.96
N THR A 326 -4.13 0.95 -0.46
CA THR A 326 -4.23 0.59 0.96
C THR A 326 -4.50 -0.89 1.08
N GLN A 327 -3.88 -1.52 2.08
CA GLN A 327 -4.18 -2.87 2.51
C GLN A 327 -4.52 -2.84 4.00
N THR A 328 -5.57 -3.55 4.38
CA THR A 328 -5.91 -3.82 5.79
C THR A 328 -4.77 -4.57 6.47
N ALA A 329 -4.48 -4.29 7.74
CA ALA A 329 -3.27 -4.77 8.40
C ALA A 329 -3.34 -6.28 8.74
N GLY A 330 -2.47 -7.09 8.14
CA GLY A 330 -2.41 -8.53 8.37
C GLY A 330 -2.02 -8.89 9.80
N HIS A 331 -1.04 -8.20 10.37
CA HIS A 331 -0.53 -8.44 11.73
C HIS A 331 -1.56 -8.22 12.85
N THR A 332 -2.71 -7.60 12.55
CA THR A 332 -3.81 -7.39 13.51
C THR A 332 -4.82 -8.53 13.54
N LEU A 333 -4.77 -9.42 12.53
CA LEU A 333 -5.70 -10.54 12.40
C LEU A 333 -5.26 -11.70 13.28
N THR A 334 -6.24 -12.47 13.77
CA THR A 334 -6.01 -13.54 14.74
C THR A 334 -6.38 -14.90 14.16
N TYR A 335 -5.51 -15.90 14.38
CA TYR A 335 -5.81 -17.30 14.07
C TYR A 335 -6.96 -17.84 14.92
N GLN A 336 -7.03 -17.44 16.19
CA GLN A 336 -8.14 -17.81 17.06
C GLN A 336 -9.37 -16.96 16.74
N TYR A 337 -10.53 -17.61 16.62
CA TYR A 337 -11.81 -16.98 16.25
C TYR A 337 -11.69 -16.14 14.96
N PRO A 338 -11.29 -16.77 13.84
CA PRO A 338 -10.93 -16.06 12.62
C PRO A 338 -12.11 -15.27 12.03
N GLU A 339 -13.35 -15.65 12.30
CA GLU A 339 -14.54 -14.90 11.88
C GLU A 339 -14.59 -13.46 12.46
N LEU A 340 -13.93 -13.21 13.60
CA LEU A 340 -13.80 -11.84 14.15
C LEU A 340 -12.94 -10.95 13.25
N ASN A 341 -12.07 -11.52 12.40
CA ASN A 341 -11.28 -10.78 11.43
C ASN A 341 -12.17 -10.09 10.40
N ILE A 342 -13.37 -10.62 10.10
CA ILE A 342 -14.35 -9.95 9.22
C ILE A 342 -14.68 -8.55 9.75
N VAL A 343 -14.91 -8.42 11.06
CA VAL A 343 -15.21 -7.13 11.70
C VAL A 343 -13.98 -6.22 11.73
N ARG A 344 -12.79 -6.77 12.03
CA ARG A 344 -11.52 -6.01 12.01
C ARG A 344 -11.27 -5.40 10.63
N VAL A 345 -11.29 -6.25 9.60
CA VAL A 345 -11.09 -5.85 8.20
C VAL A 345 -12.15 -4.85 7.76
N ALA A 346 -13.42 -5.00 8.16
CA ALA A 346 -14.46 -4.04 7.82
C ALA A 346 -14.18 -2.64 8.40
N ILE A 347 -13.72 -2.54 9.64
CA ILE A 347 -13.37 -1.27 10.29
C ILE A 347 -12.14 -0.64 9.61
N GLN A 348 -11.12 -1.45 9.32
CA GLN A 348 -9.91 -1.00 8.61
C GLN A 348 -10.22 -0.52 7.19
N ALA A 349 -11.06 -1.25 6.46
CA ALA A 349 -11.53 -0.86 5.13
C ALA A 349 -12.28 0.48 5.17
N LEU A 350 -13.16 0.67 6.16
CA LEU A 350 -13.86 1.94 6.34
C LEU A 350 -12.89 3.10 6.62
N ALA A 351 -11.87 2.89 7.46
CA ALA A 351 -10.83 3.90 7.70
C ALA A 351 -10.04 4.23 6.43
N ALA A 352 -9.68 3.25 5.62
CA ALA A 352 -8.98 3.44 4.34
C ALA A 352 -9.83 4.28 3.36
N VAL A 353 -11.12 3.99 3.27
CA VAL A 353 -12.07 4.74 2.43
C VAL A 353 -12.24 6.17 2.95
N LEU A 354 -12.53 6.38 4.23
CA LEU A 354 -12.63 7.73 4.80
C LEU A 354 -11.30 8.51 4.73
N GLY A 355 -10.18 7.80 4.66
CA GLY A 355 -8.85 8.32 4.41
C GLY A 355 -8.62 8.80 2.99
N GLY A 356 -9.43 8.38 2.02
CA GLY A 356 -9.33 8.79 0.61
C GLY A 356 -8.37 7.94 -0.23
N THR A 357 -8.30 6.62 -0.02
CA THR A 357 -7.50 5.67 -0.83
C THR A 357 -7.97 5.56 -2.30
N GLN A 358 -7.07 5.23 -3.22
CA GLN A 358 -7.39 5.05 -4.66
C GLN A 358 -7.64 3.59 -5.04
N SER A 359 -7.08 2.65 -4.27
CA SER A 359 -7.35 1.23 -4.41
C SER A 359 -7.19 0.53 -3.08
N LEU A 360 -7.97 -0.53 -2.85
CA LEU A 360 -8.05 -1.19 -1.55
C LEU A 360 -7.97 -2.71 -1.71
N HIS A 361 -7.10 -3.32 -0.93
CA HIS A 361 -7.13 -4.75 -0.61
C HIS A 361 -7.68 -4.95 0.81
N THR A 362 -8.64 -5.85 0.93
CA THR A 362 -9.16 -6.34 2.19
C THR A 362 -8.70 -7.77 2.37
N ASN A 363 -7.96 -8.02 3.44
CA ASN A 363 -7.54 -9.36 3.80
C ASN A 363 -8.76 -10.25 4.04
N SER A 364 -8.59 -11.54 3.82
CA SER A 364 -9.58 -12.55 4.16
C SER A 364 -9.66 -12.76 5.69
N PHE A 365 -10.61 -13.59 6.13
CA PHE A 365 -10.78 -13.87 7.56
C PHE A 365 -9.78 -14.89 8.11
N ASP A 366 -9.18 -15.70 7.23
CA ASP A 366 -8.37 -16.89 7.52
C ASP A 366 -6.86 -16.64 7.64
#